data_AF-A0A7Y2C9N0-F1
#
_entry.id   AF-A0A7Y2C9N0-F1
#
_cell.length_a   1.000
_cell.length_b   1.000
_cell.length_c   1.000
_cell.angle_alpha   90.00
_cell.angle_beta   90.00
_cell.angle_gamma   90.00
#
_symmetry.space_group_name_H-M   'P 1'
#
loop_
_entity.id
_entity.type
_entity.pdbx_description
1 polymer ?
#
loop_
_entity_poly.entity_id
_entity_poly.type
_entity_poly.pdbx_seq_one_letter_code
_entity_poly.pdbx_strand_id
1 'polypeptide(L)' 'MINKVLIANRGEIALRIIRTCHEMGIRT' A
#
# COMPACT_ATOMS: atom_id res chain seq x y z
N MET A 1 -2.90 -5.40 14.69
CA MET A 1 -2.79 -4.19 13.85
C MET A 1 -1.91 -4.53 12.64
N ILE A 2 -2.28 -4.10 11.42
CA ILE A 2 -1.53 -4.42 10.20
C ILE A 2 -0.28 -3.53 10.13
N ASN A 3 0.90 -4.13 9.97
CA ASN A 3 2.18 -3.41 9.90
C ASN A 3 2.87 -3.52 8.53
N LYS A 4 2.39 -4.44 7.67
CA LYS A 4 2.89 -4.66 6.31
C LYS A 4 1.78 -5.20 5.41
N VAL A 5 1.74 -4.78 4.14
CA VAL A 5 0.81 -5.23 3.08
C VAL A 5 1.64 -5.62 1.85
N LEU A 6 1.32 -6.74 1.19
CA LEU A 6 1.89 -7.10 -0.12
C LEU A 6 0.88 -6.72 -1.21
N ILE A 7 1.31 -5.96 -2.22
CA ILE A 7 0.45 -5.56 -3.34
C ILE A 7 0.77 -6.43 -4.56
N ALA A 8 -0.08 -7.41 -4.83
CA ALA A 8 0.01 -8.28 -6.00
C ALA A 8 -0.74 -7.68 -7.21
N ASN A 9 -0.45 -6.41 -7.54
CA ASN A 9 -1.07 -5.70 -8.67
C ASN A 9 -0.10 -4.67 -9.28
N ARG A 10 -0.46 -4.03 -10.41
CA ARG A 10 0.39 -3.07 -11.14
C ARG A 10 -0.36 -1.81 -11.57
N GLY A 11 0.38 -0.79 -12.02
CA GLY A 11 -0.18 0.44 -12.57
C GLY A 11 -0.78 1.37 -11.52
N GLU A 12 -1.75 2.19 -11.93
CA GLU A 12 -2.34 3.25 -11.09
C GLU A 12 -2.93 2.69 -9.78
N ILE A 13 -3.58 1.53 -9.83
CA ILE A 13 -4.20 0.93 -8.64
C ILE A 13 -3.16 0.53 -7.59
N ALA A 14 -1.98 0.04 -8.00
CA ALA A 14 -0.88 -0.26 -7.07
C ALA A 14 -0.36 1.03 -6.42
N LEU A 15 -0.18 2.09 -7.20
CA LEU A 15 0.27 3.40 -6.69
C LEU A 15 -0.73 4.01 -5.71
N ARG A 16 -2.03 3.89 -5.99
CA ARG A 16 -3.09 4.33 -5.09
C ARG A 16 -3.00 3.64 -3.73
N ILE A 17 -2.85 2.32 -3.71
CA ILE A 17 -2.73 1.56 -2.46
C ILE A 17 -1.46 1.94 -1.70
N ILE A 18 -0.31 2.09 -2.39
CA ILE A 18 0.96 2.52 -1.78
C ILE A 18 0.81 3.86 -1.05
N ARG A 19 0.15 4.85 -1.67
CA ARG A 19 -0.05 6.18 -1.07
C ARG A 19 -0.89 6.10 0.19
N THR A 20 -2.01 5.37 0.16
CA THR A 20 -2.87 5.19 1.34
C THR A 20 -2.12 4.48 2.47
N CYS A 21 -1.38 3.41 2.18
CA CYS A 21 -0.60 2.74 3.21
C CYS A 21 0.50 3.63 3.80
N HIS A 22 1.15 4.47 2.97
CA HIS A 22 2.13 5.45 3.46
C HIS A 22 1.51 6.47 4.42
N GLU A 23 0.35 7.04 4.08
CA GLU A 23 -0.41 7.98 4.95
C GLU A 23 -0.81 7.33 6.28
N MET A 24 -1.09 6.02 6.27
CA MET A 24 -1.47 5.25 7.45
C MET A 24 -0.26 4.70 8.24
N GLY A 25 0.97 4.95 7.81
CA GLY A 25 2.17 4.38 8.43
C GLY A 25 2.31 2.86 8.27
N ILE A 26 1.62 2.27 7.30
CA ILE A 26 1.67 0.83 6.97
C ILE A 26 2.73 0.61 5.89
N ARG A 27 3.63 -0.34 6.10
CA ARG A 27 4.62 -0.70 5.07
C ARG A 27 3.93 -1.46 3.94
N THR A 28 4.19 -1.08 2.69
CA THR A 28 3.76 -1.84 1.51
C THR A 28 4.91 -2.62 0.88
#